data_AF-A0A2R6BLJ2-F1
#
_entry.id   AF-A0A2R6BLJ2-F1
#
_cell.length_a   1.000
_cell.length_b   1.000
_cell.length_c   1.000
_cell.angle_alpha   90.00
_cell.angle_beta   90.00
_cell.angle_gamma   90.00
#
_symmetry.space_group_name_H-M   'P 1'
#
loop_
_entity.id
_entity.type
_entity.pdbx_description
1 polymer ?
#
loop_
_entity_poly.entity_id
_entity_poly.type
_entity_poly.pdbx_seq_one_letter_code
_entity_poly.pdbx_strand_id
1 'polypeptide(L)'
;MSSEKSEGMHTCPVCKAGFSTMPALMEHVSKAHPQMAQTMGSHMEGREVTRAKASTYFGWAALGGFVGAILMGIVMMIAAAVMGVTPLIMMLAMGIGVLGLSPTGGIATAMGGLILHLVDGVVIGLILAAISFGVKRFLFIDSVKRGAYIGLLAGFLVWLVFGLPVLLAVMPHAMVVAIAAPIAAAKGVPISAVAPTVQSKLIPMMGPIAGAFLVAHLVYGLLWGVFIGYAVSRRV
;
A
#
# COMPACT_ATOMS: atom_id res chain seq x y z
N MET A 1 14.51 26.95 -28.81
CA MET A 1 15.50 25.90 -29.15
C MET A 1 15.08 24.63 -28.42
N SER A 2 14.36 23.76 -29.10
CA SER A 2 13.88 22.47 -28.61
C SER A 2 15.02 21.45 -28.68
N SER A 3 15.41 20.92 -27.53
CA SER A 3 16.35 19.79 -27.44
C SER A 3 15.64 18.52 -27.91
N GLU A 4 15.78 18.17 -29.20
CA GLU A 4 15.46 16.82 -29.69
C GLU A 4 16.36 15.83 -28.96
N LYS A 5 15.79 15.07 -28.03
CA LYS A 5 16.43 13.85 -27.50
C LYS A 5 16.63 12.93 -28.70
N SER A 6 17.87 12.73 -29.14
CA SER A 6 18.21 11.68 -30.08
C SER A 6 17.83 10.34 -29.44
N GLU A 7 16.71 9.76 -29.86
CA GLU A 7 16.36 8.39 -29.51
C GLU A 7 17.51 7.50 -29.94
N GLY A 8 18.13 6.80 -28.96
CA GLY A 8 19.38 6.08 -29.18
C GLY A 8 19.23 5.04 -30.28
N MET A 9 20.01 5.18 -31.34
CA MET A 9 20.10 4.19 -32.42
C MET A 9 20.44 2.81 -31.85
N HIS A 10 19.65 1.80 -32.22
CA HIS A 10 19.92 0.41 -31.84
C HIS A 10 20.94 -0.19 -32.81
N THR A 11 22.07 -0.70 -32.32
CA THR A 11 23.13 -1.26 -33.17
C THR A 11 23.18 -2.78 -33.10
N CYS A 12 23.34 -3.43 -34.25
CA CYS A 12 23.54 -4.88 -34.33
C CYS A 12 24.86 -5.27 -33.64
N PRO A 13 24.85 -6.22 -32.69
CA PRO A 13 26.07 -6.57 -31.95
C PRO A 13 27.12 -7.22 -32.85
N VAL A 14 26.70 -7.86 -33.96
CA VAL A 14 27.54 -8.59 -34.90
C VAL A 14 28.15 -7.66 -35.95
N CYS A 15 27.33 -6.97 -36.75
CA CYS A 15 27.79 -6.17 -37.88
C CYS A 15 27.84 -4.65 -37.63
N LYS A 16 27.40 -4.19 -36.45
CA LYS A 16 27.32 -2.77 -36.06
C LYS A 16 26.39 -1.89 -36.89
N ALA A 17 25.54 -2.47 -37.75
CA ALA A 17 24.48 -1.72 -38.43
C ALA A 17 23.53 -1.05 -37.44
N GLY A 18 23.17 0.21 -37.68
CA GLY A 18 22.27 1.00 -36.83
C GLY A 18 20.83 0.96 -37.33
N PHE A 19 19.88 0.88 -36.40
CA PHE A 19 18.45 0.79 -36.64
C PHE A 19 17.70 1.81 -35.78
N SER A 20 16.68 2.43 -36.34
CA SER A 20 15.82 3.40 -35.64
C SER A 20 14.88 2.74 -34.64
N THR A 21 14.56 1.45 -34.80
CA THR A 21 13.64 0.74 -33.92
C THR A 21 14.14 -0.68 -33.61
N MET A 22 13.76 -1.18 -32.43
CA MET A 22 14.08 -2.54 -32.00
C MET A 22 13.51 -3.63 -32.94
N PRO A 23 12.27 -3.51 -33.48
CA PRO A 23 11.76 -4.47 -34.47
C PRO A 23 12.62 -4.56 -35.74
N ALA A 24 13.09 -3.44 -36.26
CA ALA A 24 13.94 -3.43 -37.47
C ALA A 24 15.30 -4.08 -37.20
N LEU A 25 15.89 -3.84 -36.02
CA LEU A 25 17.08 -4.56 -35.57
C LEU A 25 16.81 -6.07 -35.48
N MET A 26 15.68 -6.49 -34.89
CA MET A 26 15.36 -7.91 -34.74
C MET A 26 15.12 -8.61 -36.08
N GLU A 27 14.46 -7.94 -37.02
CA GLU A 27 14.28 -8.44 -38.39
C GLU A 27 15.63 -8.56 -39.12
N HIS A 28 16.52 -7.59 -38.94
CA HIS A 28 17.87 -7.69 -39.47
C HIS A 28 18.64 -8.86 -38.87
N VAL A 29 18.64 -9.01 -37.54
CA VAL A 29 19.37 -10.10 -36.86
C VAL A 29 18.80 -11.46 -37.28
N SER A 30 17.48 -11.61 -37.44
CA SER A 30 16.88 -12.87 -37.88
C SER A 30 17.26 -13.25 -39.31
N LYS A 31 17.38 -12.27 -40.22
CA LYS A 31 17.75 -12.49 -41.63
C LYS A 31 19.27 -12.62 -41.83
N ALA A 32 20.06 -11.73 -41.25
CA ALA A 32 21.50 -11.63 -41.48
C ALA A 32 22.35 -12.47 -40.50
N HIS A 33 21.84 -12.75 -39.31
CA HIS A 33 22.58 -13.41 -38.22
C HIS A 33 21.72 -14.47 -37.48
N PRO A 34 21.23 -15.52 -38.18
CA PRO A 34 20.24 -16.45 -37.63
C PRO A 34 20.71 -17.19 -36.35
N GLN A 35 22.01 -17.45 -36.20
CA GLN A 35 22.57 -18.01 -34.96
C GLN A 35 22.41 -17.05 -33.77
N MET A 36 22.64 -15.76 -33.99
CA MET A 36 22.45 -14.73 -32.97
C MET A 36 20.96 -14.49 -32.67
N ALA A 37 20.10 -14.65 -33.68
CA ALA A 37 18.65 -14.52 -33.51
C ALA A 37 18.08 -15.54 -32.52
N GLN A 38 18.61 -16.76 -32.47
CA GLN A 38 18.21 -17.77 -31.48
C GLN A 38 18.64 -17.37 -30.06
N THR A 39 19.86 -16.86 -29.89
CA THR A 39 20.36 -16.39 -28.58
C THR A 39 19.62 -15.14 -28.11
N MET A 40 19.31 -14.21 -29.01
CA MET A 40 18.53 -13.02 -28.69
C MET A 40 17.07 -13.35 -28.43
N GLY A 41 16.49 -14.31 -29.16
CA GLY A 41 15.14 -14.81 -28.96
C GLY A 41 14.93 -15.37 -27.56
N SER A 42 15.83 -16.24 -27.08
CA SER A 42 15.74 -16.80 -25.73
C SER A 42 15.92 -15.76 -24.62
N HIS A 43 16.78 -14.75 -24.83
CA HIS A 43 16.92 -13.62 -23.91
C HIS A 43 15.69 -12.69 -23.89
N MET A 44 15.05 -12.46 -25.04
CA MET A 44 13.85 -11.63 -25.17
C MET A 44 12.63 -12.33 -24.55
N GLU A 45 12.43 -13.61 -24.88
CA GLU A 45 11.39 -14.45 -24.28
C GLU A 45 11.55 -14.50 -22.77
N GLY A 46 12.77 -14.65 -22.25
CA GLY A 46 13.06 -14.56 -20.83
C GLY A 46 12.68 -13.21 -20.19
N ARG A 47 12.90 -12.09 -20.89
CA ARG A 47 12.50 -10.75 -20.42
C ARG A 47 10.99 -10.56 -20.43
N GLU A 48 10.29 -10.98 -21.48
CA GLU A 48 8.83 -10.87 -21.58
C GLU A 48 8.15 -11.72 -20.51
N VAL A 49 8.60 -12.96 -20.31
CA VAL A 49 8.12 -13.83 -19.24
C VAL A 49 8.39 -13.20 -17.87
N THR A 50 9.54 -12.58 -17.65
CA THR A 50 9.85 -11.89 -16.39
C THR A 50 8.95 -10.66 -16.18
N ARG A 51 8.68 -9.89 -17.24
CA ARG A 51 7.81 -8.71 -17.19
C ARG A 51 6.35 -9.08 -16.93
N ALA A 52 5.84 -10.12 -17.59
CA ALA A 52 4.49 -10.65 -17.36
C ALA A 52 4.35 -11.28 -15.96
N LYS A 53 5.43 -11.86 -15.43
CA LYS A 53 5.51 -12.31 -14.02
C LYS A 53 5.44 -11.14 -13.05
N ALA A 54 6.21 -10.08 -13.30
CA ALA A 54 6.20 -8.88 -12.47
C ALA A 54 4.84 -8.18 -12.48
N SER A 55 4.27 -7.88 -13.65
CA SER A 55 2.99 -7.13 -13.73
C SER A 55 1.86 -7.81 -12.96
N THR A 56 1.80 -9.14 -13.03
CA THR A 56 0.80 -9.90 -12.29
C THR A 56 1.10 -9.92 -10.80
N TYR A 57 2.36 -10.11 -10.40
CA TYR A 57 2.77 -10.05 -9.00
C TYR A 57 2.35 -8.72 -8.34
N PHE A 58 2.62 -7.60 -9.01
CA PHE A 58 2.24 -6.26 -8.53
C PHE A 58 0.73 -6.02 -8.58
N GLY A 59 0.01 -6.53 -9.59
CA GLY A 59 -1.45 -6.43 -9.65
C GLY A 59 -2.14 -7.11 -8.48
N TRP A 60 -1.69 -8.32 -8.12
CA TRP A 60 -2.20 -9.05 -6.95
C TRP A 60 -1.77 -8.42 -5.63
N ALA A 61 -0.59 -7.81 -5.57
CA ALA A 61 -0.16 -7.04 -4.41
C ALA A 61 -1.04 -5.80 -4.17
N ALA A 62 -1.37 -5.05 -5.23
CA ALA A 62 -2.28 -3.91 -5.14
C ALA A 62 -3.68 -4.34 -4.67
N LEU A 63 -4.22 -5.42 -5.25
CA LEU A 63 -5.51 -5.98 -4.83
C LEU A 63 -5.49 -6.46 -3.38
N GLY A 64 -4.44 -7.19 -2.98
CA GLY A 64 -4.25 -7.65 -1.61
C GLY A 64 -4.14 -6.49 -0.61
N GLY A 65 -3.43 -5.42 -0.98
CA GLY A 65 -3.35 -4.18 -0.18
C GLY A 65 -4.70 -3.48 -0.03
N PHE A 66 -5.47 -3.36 -1.12
CA PHE A 66 -6.82 -2.79 -1.10
C PHE A 66 -7.78 -3.58 -0.20
N VAL A 67 -7.87 -4.90 -0.41
CA VAL A 67 -8.73 -5.79 0.40
C VAL A 67 -8.28 -5.81 1.86
N GLY A 68 -6.96 -5.83 2.09
CA GLY A 68 -6.38 -5.73 3.41
C GLY A 68 -6.79 -4.44 4.12
N ALA A 69 -6.77 -3.29 3.44
CA ALA A 69 -7.15 -2.00 4.00
C ALA A 69 -8.65 -1.94 4.35
N ILE A 70 -9.52 -2.52 3.53
CA ILE A 70 -10.95 -2.63 3.85
C ILE A 70 -11.14 -3.44 5.14
N LEU A 71 -10.52 -4.61 5.24
CA LEU A 71 -10.68 -5.48 6.41
C LEU A 71 -10.04 -4.89 7.66
N MET A 72 -8.89 -4.22 7.52
CA MET A 72 -8.30 -3.41 8.60
C MET A 72 -9.27 -2.32 9.08
N GLY A 73 -9.89 -1.59 8.16
CA GLY A 73 -10.94 -0.61 8.47
C GLY A 73 -12.08 -1.24 9.27
N ILE A 74 -12.57 -2.42 8.87
CA ILE A 74 -13.64 -3.14 9.61
C ILE A 74 -13.20 -3.53 11.02
N VAL A 75 -12.00 -4.09 11.19
CA VAL A 75 -11.45 -4.44 12.52
C VAL A 75 -11.39 -3.19 13.40
N MET A 76 -10.97 -2.06 12.82
CA MET A 76 -10.89 -0.79 13.55
C MET A 76 -12.27 -0.23 13.92
N MET A 77 -13.27 -0.38 13.06
CA MET A 77 -14.65 0.00 13.36
C MET A 77 -15.24 -0.84 14.51
N ILE A 78 -14.98 -2.15 14.52
CA ILE A 78 -15.39 -3.03 15.62
C ILE A 78 -14.70 -2.62 16.92
N ALA A 79 -13.39 -2.37 16.88
CA ALA A 79 -12.65 -1.93 18.06
C ALA A 79 -13.19 -0.60 18.62
N ALA A 80 -13.45 0.38 17.74
CA ALA A 80 -14.07 1.65 18.14
C ALA A 80 -15.42 1.43 18.83
N ALA A 81 -16.28 0.58 18.28
CA ALA A 81 -17.59 0.28 18.84
C ALA A 81 -17.50 -0.37 20.22
N VAL A 82 -16.60 -1.35 20.41
CA VAL A 82 -16.34 -1.98 21.73
C VAL A 82 -15.86 -0.97 22.77
N MET A 83 -15.16 0.05 22.31
CA MET A 83 -14.67 1.15 23.14
C MET A 83 -15.69 2.28 23.36
N GLY A 84 -16.92 2.13 22.86
CA GLY A 84 -17.98 3.14 23.01
C GLY A 84 -17.77 4.39 22.15
N VAL A 85 -16.88 4.32 21.16
CA VAL A 85 -16.63 5.39 20.19
C VAL A 85 -17.30 5.02 18.88
N THR A 86 -17.97 5.98 18.22
CA THR A 86 -18.58 5.68 16.93
C THR A 86 -17.49 5.36 15.89
N PRO A 87 -17.68 4.34 15.04
CA PRO A 87 -16.73 4.00 13.96
C PRO A 87 -16.34 5.20 13.09
N LEU A 88 -17.28 6.13 12.89
CA LEU A 88 -17.08 7.36 12.11
C LEU A 88 -15.97 8.26 12.68
N ILE A 89 -15.78 8.28 14.01
CA ILE A 89 -14.76 9.12 14.66
C ILE A 89 -13.35 8.72 14.24
N MET A 90 -13.08 7.44 13.97
CA MET A 90 -11.74 7.03 13.53
C MET A 90 -11.44 7.55 12.13
N MET A 91 -12.42 7.47 11.23
CA MET A 91 -12.29 7.99 9.87
C MET A 91 -12.17 9.52 9.88
N LEU A 92 -12.94 10.20 10.74
CA LEU A 92 -12.80 11.63 10.97
C LEU A 92 -11.41 12.00 11.49
N ALA A 93 -10.92 11.28 12.50
CA ALA A 93 -9.60 11.53 13.08
C ALA A 93 -8.48 11.36 12.04
N MET A 94 -8.57 10.39 11.14
CA MET A 94 -7.61 10.25 10.03
C MET A 94 -7.67 11.45 9.07
N GLY A 95 -8.88 11.87 8.67
CA GLY A 95 -9.06 13.04 7.80
C GLY A 95 -8.54 14.34 8.43
N ILE A 96 -8.77 14.54 9.72
CA ILE A 96 -8.27 15.71 10.46
C ILE A 96 -6.75 15.63 10.63
N GLY A 97 -6.25 14.51 11.14
CA GLY A 97 -4.86 14.37 11.57
C GLY A 97 -3.86 14.31 10.41
N VAL A 98 -4.21 13.67 9.30
CA VAL A 98 -3.27 13.45 8.18
C VAL A 98 -3.51 14.42 7.03
N LEU A 99 -4.77 14.71 6.71
CA LEU A 99 -5.11 15.60 5.59
C LEU A 99 -5.40 17.05 6.03
N GLY A 100 -5.44 17.34 7.33
CA GLY A 100 -5.75 18.67 7.84
C GLY A 100 -7.19 19.11 7.56
N LEU A 101 -8.11 18.16 7.34
CA LEU A 101 -9.51 18.48 7.02
C LEU A 101 -10.25 19.02 8.24
N SER A 102 -11.31 19.80 7.98
CA SER A 102 -12.09 20.44 9.03
C SER A 102 -12.73 19.42 9.98
N PRO A 103 -12.65 19.61 11.30
CA PRO A 103 -13.27 18.72 12.28
C PRO A 103 -14.80 18.83 12.31
N THR A 104 -15.37 19.88 11.69
CA THR A 104 -16.81 20.06 11.51
C THR A 104 -17.28 19.65 10.11
N GLY A 105 -16.39 19.12 9.25
CA GLY A 105 -16.71 18.70 7.88
C GLY A 105 -17.57 17.44 7.78
N GLY A 106 -17.87 16.78 8.91
CA GLY A 106 -18.78 15.63 8.97
C GLY A 106 -18.41 14.51 8.00
N ILE A 107 -19.35 14.10 7.16
CA ILE A 107 -19.17 12.99 6.22
C ILE A 107 -18.01 13.24 5.25
N ALA A 108 -17.81 14.48 4.78
CA ALA A 108 -16.75 14.79 3.81
C ALA A 108 -15.35 14.52 4.42
N THR A 109 -15.13 14.93 5.67
CA THR A 109 -13.88 14.67 6.40
C THR A 109 -13.67 13.18 6.64
N ALA A 110 -14.73 12.46 7.01
CA ALA A 110 -14.67 11.01 7.21
C ALA A 110 -14.34 10.27 5.91
N MET A 111 -14.95 10.67 4.79
CA MET A 111 -14.65 10.11 3.47
C MET A 111 -13.22 10.41 3.04
N GLY A 112 -12.69 11.60 3.33
CA GLY A 112 -11.28 11.92 3.12
C GLY A 112 -10.35 10.97 3.87
N GLY A 113 -10.64 10.70 5.15
CA GLY A 113 -9.89 9.72 5.94
C GLY A 113 -9.99 8.30 5.39
N LEU A 114 -11.18 7.86 4.98
CA LEU A 114 -11.38 6.53 4.38
C LEU A 114 -10.65 6.38 3.04
N ILE A 115 -10.72 7.38 2.16
CA ILE A 115 -10.03 7.37 0.86
C ILE A 115 -8.53 7.30 1.08
N LEU A 116 -7.99 8.12 1.98
CA LEU A 116 -6.58 8.05 2.36
C LEU A 116 -6.21 6.65 2.82
N HIS A 117 -7.03 6.02 3.66
CA HIS A 117 -6.78 4.67 4.14
C HIS A 117 -6.73 3.62 3.03
N LEU A 118 -7.66 3.69 2.09
CA LEU A 118 -7.70 2.74 0.97
C LEU A 118 -6.51 2.95 0.02
N VAL A 119 -6.14 4.21 -0.23
CA VAL A 119 -4.99 4.56 -1.06
C VAL A 119 -3.68 4.15 -0.39
N ASP A 120 -3.55 4.38 0.93
CA ASP A 120 -2.37 3.98 1.69
C ASP A 120 -2.15 2.46 1.61
N GLY A 121 -3.21 1.66 1.71
CA GLY A 121 -3.13 0.21 1.64
C GLY A 121 -2.65 -0.28 0.28
N VAL A 122 -3.12 0.33 -0.82
CA VAL A 122 -2.63 -0.01 -2.16
C VAL A 122 -1.15 0.35 -2.32
N VAL A 123 -0.77 1.57 -1.91
CA VAL A 123 0.61 2.06 -2.04
C VAL A 123 1.57 1.22 -1.20
N ILE A 124 1.24 0.95 0.07
CA ILE A 124 2.02 0.10 0.96
C ILE A 124 2.11 -1.32 0.39
N GLY A 125 1.01 -1.88 -0.12
CA GLY A 125 1.00 -3.21 -0.74
C GLY A 125 1.96 -3.33 -1.93
N LEU A 126 2.02 -2.29 -2.77
CA LEU A 126 2.97 -2.23 -3.90
C LEU A 126 4.42 -2.10 -3.43
N ILE A 127 4.70 -1.28 -2.42
CA ILE A 127 6.05 -1.12 -1.84
C ILE A 127 6.53 -2.45 -1.25
N LEU A 128 5.70 -3.11 -0.45
CA LEU A 128 6.03 -4.41 0.14
C LEU A 128 6.29 -5.46 -0.95
N ALA A 129 5.51 -5.44 -2.04
CA ALA A 129 5.72 -6.34 -3.16
C ALA A 129 7.04 -6.07 -3.89
N ALA A 130 7.42 -4.80 -4.06
CA ALA A 130 8.69 -4.43 -4.66
C ALA A 130 9.87 -4.94 -3.80
N ILE A 131 9.79 -4.78 -2.48
CA ILE A 131 10.79 -5.28 -1.53
C ILE A 131 10.86 -6.81 -1.59
N SER A 132 9.72 -7.48 -1.49
CA SER A 132 9.61 -8.94 -1.54
C SER A 132 10.15 -9.52 -2.85
N PHE A 133 9.83 -8.89 -3.99
CA PHE A 133 10.29 -9.30 -5.31
C PHE A 133 11.79 -9.03 -5.51
N GLY A 134 12.30 -7.91 -4.99
CA GLY A 134 13.71 -7.52 -5.09
C GLY A 134 14.64 -8.37 -4.21
N VAL A 135 14.23 -8.65 -2.97
CA VAL A 135 15.01 -9.41 -1.98
C VAL A 135 14.73 -10.92 -2.14
N LYS A 136 15.12 -11.45 -3.31
CA LYS A 136 14.79 -12.81 -3.78
C LYS A 136 15.15 -13.95 -2.81
N ARG A 137 16.17 -13.76 -1.97
CA ARG A 137 16.74 -14.85 -1.15
C ARG A 137 15.83 -15.29 0.00
N PHE A 138 15.14 -14.35 0.66
CA PHE A 138 14.37 -14.65 1.87
C PHE A 138 12.92 -14.19 1.78
N LEU A 139 12.66 -13.06 1.11
CA LEU A 139 11.36 -12.41 1.10
C LEU A 139 10.54 -12.71 -0.15
N PHE A 140 11.05 -13.54 -1.08
CA PHE A 140 10.29 -13.92 -2.26
C PHE A 140 9.11 -14.82 -1.87
N ILE A 141 7.92 -14.49 -2.37
CA ILE A 141 6.70 -15.26 -2.15
C ILE A 141 6.53 -16.22 -3.33
N ASP A 142 6.69 -17.51 -3.05
CA ASP A 142 6.58 -18.61 -4.03
C ASP A 142 5.32 -19.47 -3.84
N SER A 143 4.61 -19.30 -2.72
CA SER A 143 3.50 -20.15 -2.31
C SER A 143 2.57 -19.41 -1.34
N VAL A 144 1.33 -19.87 -1.20
CA VAL A 144 0.36 -19.29 -0.25
C VAL A 144 0.86 -19.35 1.20
N LYS A 145 1.42 -20.49 1.62
CA LYS A 145 1.95 -20.67 2.98
C LYS A 145 3.09 -19.69 3.27
N ARG A 146 4.06 -19.55 2.34
CA ARG A 146 5.16 -18.60 2.48
C ARG A 146 4.66 -17.15 2.42
N GLY A 147 3.70 -16.88 1.54
CA GLY A 147 3.00 -15.61 1.43
C GLY A 147 2.36 -15.20 2.76
N ALA A 148 1.67 -16.10 3.44
CA ALA A 148 1.08 -15.83 4.75
C ALA A 148 2.13 -15.45 5.81
N TYR A 149 3.24 -16.20 5.92
CA TYR A 149 4.31 -15.87 6.89
C TYR A 149 4.98 -14.52 6.59
N ILE A 150 5.36 -14.29 5.33
CA ILE A 150 5.98 -13.03 4.91
C ILE A 150 4.99 -11.88 5.07
N GLY A 151 3.71 -12.13 4.78
CA GLY A 151 2.62 -11.18 4.97
C GLY A 151 2.43 -10.77 6.42
N LEU A 152 2.38 -11.72 7.36
CA LEU A 152 2.29 -11.42 8.80
C LEU A 152 3.48 -10.57 9.28
N LEU A 153 4.71 -10.93 8.85
CA LEU A 153 5.90 -10.14 9.15
C LEU A 153 5.78 -8.72 8.56
N ALA A 154 5.35 -8.60 7.31
CA ALA A 154 5.17 -7.31 6.66
C ALA A 154 4.11 -6.45 7.37
N GLY A 155 2.98 -7.04 7.77
CA GLY A 155 1.95 -6.36 8.56
C GLY A 155 2.47 -5.85 9.89
N PHE A 156 3.22 -6.68 10.62
CA PHE A 156 3.90 -6.27 11.86
C PHE A 156 4.87 -5.11 11.63
N LEU A 157 5.68 -5.15 10.56
CA LEU A 157 6.63 -4.10 10.24
C LEU A 157 5.94 -2.79 9.81
N VAL A 158 4.83 -2.87 9.05
CA VAL A 158 4.04 -1.68 8.70
C VAL A 158 3.44 -1.06 9.96
N TRP A 159 2.90 -1.87 10.87
CA TRP A 159 2.44 -1.36 12.16
C TRP A 159 3.57 -0.69 12.93
N LEU A 160 4.74 -1.32 13.03
CA LEU A 160 5.86 -0.78 13.80
C LEU A 160 6.40 0.53 13.22
N VAL A 161 6.55 0.61 11.89
CA VAL A 161 7.20 1.74 11.20
C VAL A 161 6.23 2.87 10.89
N PHE A 162 4.97 2.57 10.59
CA PHE A 162 3.97 3.58 10.19
C PHE A 162 2.84 3.67 11.20
N GLY A 163 2.19 2.55 11.52
CA GLY A 163 1.01 2.52 12.38
C GLY A 163 1.24 3.09 13.78
N LEU A 164 2.33 2.68 14.44
CA LEU A 164 2.66 3.06 15.79
C LEU A 164 3.08 4.54 15.89
N PRO A 165 3.96 5.09 15.04
CA PRO A 165 4.22 6.53 15.03
C PRO A 165 2.97 7.37 14.77
N VAL A 166 2.12 6.99 13.81
CA VAL A 166 0.86 7.69 13.54
C VAL A 166 -0.06 7.64 14.77
N LEU A 167 -0.16 6.47 15.40
CA LEU A 167 -0.98 6.28 16.59
C LEU A 167 -0.50 7.09 17.81
N LEU A 168 0.81 7.27 17.97
CA LEU A 168 1.37 7.97 19.13
C LEU A 168 1.49 9.48 18.92
N ALA A 169 1.78 9.93 17.69
CA ALA A 169 2.06 11.34 17.40
C ALA A 169 0.87 12.10 16.79
N VAL A 170 0.04 11.43 15.99
CA VAL A 170 -1.00 12.11 15.19
C VAL A 170 -2.39 11.83 15.75
N MET A 171 -2.72 10.54 15.95
CA MET A 171 -4.06 10.11 16.33
C MET A 171 -4.57 10.67 17.67
N PRO A 172 -3.78 10.82 18.75
CA PRO A 172 -4.34 11.22 20.05
C PRO A 172 -4.99 12.60 19.97
N HIS A 173 -4.30 13.56 19.33
CA HIS A 173 -4.83 14.90 19.12
C HIS A 173 -6.04 14.87 18.17
N ALA A 174 -5.91 14.18 17.04
CA ALA A 174 -6.98 14.13 16.03
C ALA A 174 -8.27 13.49 16.56
N MET A 175 -8.16 12.45 17.38
CA MET A 175 -9.30 11.80 18.05
C MET A 175 -9.96 12.73 19.08
N VAL A 176 -9.16 13.46 19.88
CA VAL A 176 -9.71 14.45 20.82
C VAL A 176 -10.52 15.49 20.07
N VAL A 177 -9.99 16.03 18.98
CA VAL A 177 -10.69 17.03 18.17
C VAL A 177 -11.94 16.43 17.51
N ALA A 178 -11.85 15.24 16.92
CA ALA A 178 -12.97 14.56 16.26
C ALA A 178 -14.15 14.30 17.22
N ILE A 179 -13.87 13.98 18.49
CA ILE A 179 -14.90 13.75 19.52
C ILE A 179 -15.39 15.06 20.13
N ALA A 180 -14.48 16.00 20.41
CA ALA A 180 -14.83 17.25 21.08
C ALA A 180 -15.64 18.20 20.17
N ALA A 181 -15.36 18.24 18.86
CA ALA A 181 -16.03 19.14 17.92
C ALA A 181 -17.56 19.01 17.90
N PRO A 182 -18.17 17.82 17.73
CA PRO A 182 -19.63 17.70 17.77
C PRO A 182 -20.24 18.04 19.14
N ILE A 183 -19.55 17.73 20.23
CA ILE A 183 -20.01 18.06 21.59
C ILE A 183 -19.99 19.58 21.83
N ALA A 184 -18.91 20.23 21.41
CA ALA A 184 -18.73 21.68 21.51
C ALA A 184 -19.80 22.42 20.71
N ALA A 185 -20.04 22.00 19.46
CA ALA A 185 -21.09 22.53 18.60
C ALA A 185 -22.49 22.38 19.24
N ALA A 186 -22.81 21.21 19.78
CA ALA A 186 -24.10 20.95 20.43
C ALA A 186 -24.33 21.81 21.69
N LYS A 187 -23.25 22.19 22.38
CA LYS A 187 -23.31 23.01 23.61
C LYS A 187 -23.13 24.51 23.37
N GLY A 188 -22.81 24.93 22.14
CA GLY A 188 -22.49 26.32 21.84
C GLY A 188 -21.23 26.84 22.56
N VAL A 189 -20.26 25.96 22.83
CA VAL A 189 -19.00 26.30 23.52
C VAL A 189 -17.80 26.03 22.61
N PRO A 190 -16.63 26.66 22.84
CA PRO A 190 -15.43 26.37 22.05
C PRO A 190 -14.90 24.95 22.32
N ILE A 191 -14.23 24.34 21.33
CA ILE A 191 -13.61 23.01 21.44
C ILE A 191 -12.65 22.92 22.63
N SER A 192 -11.93 24.00 22.93
CA SER A 192 -11.00 24.10 24.07
C SER A 192 -11.66 23.88 25.43
N ALA A 193 -12.96 24.15 25.56
CA ALA A 193 -13.71 23.90 26.79
C ALA A 193 -14.06 22.41 26.99
N VAL A 194 -14.08 21.63 25.92
CA VAL A 194 -14.48 20.20 25.93
C VAL A 194 -13.27 19.26 25.82
N ALA A 195 -12.24 19.68 25.08
CA ALA A 195 -11.07 18.87 24.75
C ALA A 195 -10.36 18.24 25.97
N PRO A 196 -10.13 18.93 27.10
CA PRO A 196 -9.47 18.32 28.25
C PRO A 196 -10.24 17.13 28.84
N THR A 197 -11.57 17.23 28.88
CA THR A 197 -12.45 16.16 29.36
C THR A 197 -12.46 14.95 28.42
N VAL A 198 -12.41 15.20 27.11
CA VAL A 198 -12.30 14.12 26.12
C VAL A 198 -10.93 13.45 26.21
N GLN A 199 -9.87 14.24 26.33
CA GLN A 199 -8.50 13.75 26.44
C GLN A 199 -8.30 12.85 27.67
N SER A 200 -8.80 13.25 28.84
CA SER A 200 -8.67 12.44 30.06
C SER A 200 -9.39 11.09 29.95
N LYS A 201 -10.50 11.03 29.20
CA LYS A 201 -11.21 9.77 28.90
C LYS A 201 -10.50 8.93 27.84
N LEU A 202 -9.83 9.56 26.89
CA LEU A 202 -9.17 8.86 25.79
C LEU A 202 -7.85 8.20 26.20
N ILE A 203 -7.07 8.83 27.09
CA ILE A 203 -5.77 8.30 27.57
C ILE A 203 -5.82 6.81 27.97
N PRO A 204 -6.74 6.36 28.85
CA PRO A 204 -6.78 4.95 29.26
C PRO A 204 -7.17 3.99 28.11
N MET A 205 -7.77 4.51 27.03
CA MET A 205 -8.18 3.72 25.87
C MET A 205 -7.05 3.52 24.86
N MET A 206 -5.96 4.30 24.95
CA MET A 206 -4.88 4.25 23.95
C MET A 206 -4.16 2.91 23.88
N GLY A 207 -3.99 2.21 25.00
CA GLY A 207 -3.41 0.86 25.03
C GLY A 207 -4.24 -0.15 24.23
N PRO A 208 -5.53 -0.33 24.56
CA PRO A 208 -6.45 -1.16 23.78
C PRO A 208 -6.52 -0.77 22.29
N ILE A 209 -6.55 0.52 21.96
CA ILE A 209 -6.51 0.99 20.56
C ILE A 209 -5.23 0.50 19.88
N ALA A 210 -4.07 0.62 20.52
CA ALA A 210 -2.80 0.15 19.96
C ALA A 210 -2.80 -1.36 19.68
N GLY A 211 -3.37 -2.14 20.60
CA GLY A 211 -3.55 -3.59 20.40
C GLY A 211 -4.47 -3.90 19.22
N ALA A 212 -5.60 -3.20 19.10
CA ALA A 212 -6.51 -3.36 17.97
C ALA A 212 -5.86 -2.97 16.63
N PHE A 213 -5.10 -1.87 16.61
CA PHE A 213 -4.32 -1.45 15.44
C PHE A 213 -3.30 -2.52 15.02
N LEU A 214 -2.58 -3.11 15.98
CA LEU A 214 -1.64 -4.20 15.68
C LEU A 214 -2.35 -5.38 15.03
N VAL A 215 -3.46 -5.85 15.61
CA VAL A 215 -4.25 -6.96 15.05
C VAL A 215 -4.72 -6.63 13.63
N ALA A 216 -5.22 -5.42 13.41
CA ALA A 216 -5.71 -5.00 12.10
C ALA A 216 -4.58 -5.00 11.03
N HIS A 217 -3.37 -4.58 11.40
CA HIS A 217 -2.21 -4.63 10.52
C HIS A 217 -1.71 -6.06 10.24
N LEU A 218 -1.79 -6.97 11.23
CA LEU A 218 -1.49 -8.39 11.01
C LEU A 218 -2.48 -9.02 10.02
N VAL A 219 -3.77 -8.69 10.13
CA VAL A 219 -4.80 -9.12 9.17
C VAL A 219 -4.51 -8.57 7.78
N TYR A 220 -4.20 -7.26 7.67
CA TYR A 220 -3.78 -6.64 6.42
C TYR A 220 -2.62 -7.38 5.77
N GLY A 221 -1.53 -7.60 6.54
CA GLY A 221 -0.33 -8.26 6.05
C GLY A 221 -0.57 -9.69 5.60
N LEU A 222 -1.32 -10.46 6.40
CA LEU A 222 -1.72 -11.84 6.07
C LEU A 222 -2.44 -11.91 4.72
N LEU A 223 -3.45 -11.07 4.52
CA LEU A 223 -4.24 -11.05 3.28
C LEU A 223 -3.38 -10.64 2.09
N TRP A 224 -2.63 -9.55 2.22
CA TRP A 224 -1.70 -9.11 1.19
C TRP A 224 -0.77 -10.24 0.74
N GLY A 225 -0.14 -10.94 1.69
CA GLY A 225 0.77 -12.04 1.41
C GLY A 225 0.08 -13.27 0.78
N VAL A 226 -1.14 -13.61 1.24
CA VAL A 226 -1.95 -14.72 0.69
C VAL A 226 -2.35 -14.44 -0.76
N PHE A 227 -2.74 -13.21 -1.10
CA PHE A 227 -3.13 -12.84 -2.47
C PHE A 227 -1.96 -13.01 -3.45
N ILE A 228 -0.76 -12.57 -3.06
CA ILE A 228 0.46 -12.77 -3.86
C ILE A 228 0.79 -14.26 -3.97
N GLY A 229 0.78 -14.98 -2.84
CA GLY A 229 1.08 -16.42 -2.83
C GLY A 229 0.12 -17.23 -3.69
N TYR A 230 -1.16 -16.86 -3.71
CA TYR A 230 -2.17 -17.46 -4.58
C TYR A 230 -1.85 -17.23 -6.06
N ALA A 231 -1.51 -15.98 -6.42
CA ALA A 231 -1.16 -15.61 -7.79
C ALA A 231 0.04 -16.38 -8.33
N VAL A 232 1.07 -16.55 -7.50
CA VAL A 232 2.29 -17.29 -7.87
C VAL A 232 1.99 -18.80 -7.97
N SER A 233 1.18 -19.34 -7.06
CA SER A 233 0.85 -20.77 -7.03
C SER A 233 0.04 -21.27 -8.24
N ARG A 234 -0.67 -20.37 -8.95
CA ARG A 234 -1.43 -20.72 -10.17
C ARG A 234 -0.61 -20.65 -11.46
N ARG A 235 0.69 -20.32 -11.37
CA ARG A 235 1.59 -20.18 -12.52
C ARG A 235 2.65 -21.27 -12.61
N VAL A 236 2.67 -22.17 -11.63
CA VAL A 236 3.48 -23.40 -11.60
C VAL A 236 2.54 -24.54 -11.94
#